data_AF-E7S0Y4-F1
#
_entry.id   AF-E7S0Y4-F1
#
_cell.length_a   1.000
_cell.length_b   1.000
_cell.length_c   1.000
_cell.angle_alpha   90.00
_cell.angle_beta   90.00
_cell.angle_gamma   90.00
#
_symmetry.space_group_name_H-M   'P 1'
#
loop_
_entity.id
_entity.type
_entity.pdbx_description
1 polymer ?
#
loop_
_entity_poly.entity_id
_entity_poly.type
_entity_poly.pdbx_seq_one_letter_code
_entity_poly.pdbx_strand_id
1 'polypeptide(L)'
;MAVQASAVPTSGSADILARLAEVIESRRGADPSRSYVAKLLAGGDDRILKKVGEEATEVVIAAMQGEKARIVSETADLWFHTLVMLAHHELRPQDVLAELMRREGLSGIDEKASRTAG
;
A
#
# COMPACT_ATOMS: atom_id res chain seq x y z
N MET A 1 -26.22 31.83 -4.35
CA MET A 1 -26.48 30.38 -4.24
C MET A 1 -25.32 29.68 -4.91
N ALA A 2 -24.45 29.05 -4.13
CA ALA A 2 -23.22 28.45 -4.63
C ALA A 2 -23.52 27.17 -5.43
N VAL A 3 -22.89 27.09 -6.60
CA VAL A 3 -22.92 25.95 -7.52
C VAL A 3 -22.37 24.72 -6.80
N GLN A 4 -23.18 23.66 -6.70
CA GLN A 4 -22.69 22.34 -6.32
C GLN A 4 -21.84 21.80 -7.47
N ALA A 5 -20.52 21.74 -7.26
CA ALA A 5 -19.64 20.93 -8.09
C ALA A 5 -19.90 19.45 -7.71
N SER A 6 -20.74 18.78 -8.51
CA SER A 6 -20.84 17.34 -8.52
C SER A 6 -19.50 16.80 -9.05
N ALA A 7 -18.70 16.22 -8.16
CA ALA A 7 -17.48 15.53 -8.55
C ALA A 7 -17.84 14.26 -9.34
N VAL A 8 -17.31 14.19 -10.55
CA VAL A 8 -17.43 13.08 -11.50
C VAL A 8 -16.92 11.77 -10.87
N PRO A 9 -17.62 10.63 -10.98
CA PRO A 9 -17.09 9.35 -10.50
C PRO A 9 -16.03 8.85 -11.47
N THR A 10 -14.75 8.89 -11.08
CA THR A 10 -13.65 8.29 -11.84
C THR A 10 -13.51 6.81 -11.48
N SER A 11 -14.28 5.94 -12.12
CA SER A 11 -14.15 4.48 -11.99
C SER A 11 -12.93 3.95 -12.75
N GLY A 12 -11.72 4.22 -12.25
CA GLY A 12 -10.45 3.74 -12.80
C GLY A 12 -9.64 2.91 -11.81
N SER A 13 -8.65 2.14 -12.30
CA SER A 13 -7.74 1.34 -11.47
C SER A 13 -6.98 2.15 -10.40
N ALA A 14 -6.83 3.46 -10.56
CA ALA A 14 -6.27 4.35 -9.53
C ALA A 14 -7.10 4.38 -8.23
N ASP A 15 -8.36 3.98 -8.30
CA ASP A 15 -9.28 3.89 -7.16
C ASP A 15 -9.10 2.58 -6.35
N ILE A 16 -8.41 1.56 -6.88
CA ILE A 16 -8.36 0.25 -6.22
C ILE A 16 -7.67 0.30 -4.85
N LEU A 17 -6.58 1.06 -4.73
CA LEU A 17 -5.84 1.18 -3.46
C LEU A 17 -6.67 1.94 -2.42
N ALA A 18 -7.41 2.98 -2.85
CA ALA A 18 -8.30 3.74 -1.98
C ALA A 18 -9.44 2.85 -1.46
N ARG A 19 -10.11 2.12 -2.36
CA ARG A 19 -11.19 1.18 -2.01
C ARG A 19 -10.71 0.03 -1.13
N LEU A 20 -9.53 -0.53 -1.40
CA LEU A 20 -8.94 -1.56 -0.54
C LEU A 20 -8.62 -1.01 0.85
N ALA A 21 -8.09 0.21 0.95
CA ALA A 21 -7.86 0.85 2.23
C ALA A 21 -9.16 1.11 3.01
N GLU A 22 -10.24 1.52 2.33
CA GLU A 22 -11.57 1.65 2.95
C GLU A 22 -12.08 0.31 3.49
N VAL A 23 -11.92 -0.77 2.73
CA VAL A 23 -12.28 -2.12 3.20
C VAL A 23 -11.40 -2.56 4.38
N ILE A 24 -10.11 -2.25 4.37
CA ILE A 24 -9.20 -2.58 5.48
C ILE A 24 -9.64 -1.83 6.75
N GLU A 25 -9.90 -0.53 6.62
CA GLU A 25 -10.31 0.33 7.72
C GLU A 25 -11.68 -0.10 8.28
N SER A 26 -12.61 -0.51 7.40
CA SER A 26 -13.92 -1.04 7.83
C SER A 26 -13.82 -2.33 8.65
N ARG A 27 -12.64 -2.97 8.73
CA ARG A 27 -12.39 -4.16 9.54
C ARG A 27 -11.62 -3.86 10.82
N ARG A 28 -11.27 -2.59 11.08
CA ARG A 28 -10.69 -2.19 12.36
C ARG A 28 -11.67 -2.49 13.49
N GLY A 29 -11.18 -3.16 14.54
CA GLY A 29 -12.00 -3.55 15.69
C GLY A 29 -13.02 -4.66 15.40
N ALA A 30 -13.07 -5.22 14.19
CA ALA A 30 -13.88 -6.40 13.91
C ALA A 30 -13.30 -7.65 14.61
N ASP A 31 -14.10 -8.71 14.71
CA ASP A 31 -13.70 -9.98 15.35
C ASP A 31 -12.51 -10.64 14.61
N PRO A 32 -11.33 -10.76 15.26
CA PRO A 32 -10.13 -11.39 14.67
C PRO A 32 -10.30 -12.87 14.32
N SER A 33 -11.30 -13.56 14.86
CA SER A 33 -11.60 -14.96 14.53
C SER A 33 -12.35 -15.10 13.20
N ARG A 34 -12.96 -14.02 12.70
CA ARG A 34 -13.83 -14.01 11.51
C ARG A 34 -13.30 -13.17 10.34
N SER A 35 -12.27 -12.35 10.57
CA SER A 35 -11.68 -11.49 9.53
C SER A 35 -10.16 -11.57 9.57
N TYR A 36 -9.56 -11.87 8.42
CA TYR A 36 -8.11 -11.90 8.27
C TYR A 36 -7.48 -10.53 8.55
N VAL A 37 -8.06 -9.44 8.00
CA VAL A 37 -7.59 -8.08 8.26
C VAL A 37 -7.66 -7.74 9.75
N ALA A 38 -8.78 -8.07 10.41
CA ALA A 38 -8.90 -7.84 11.85
C ALA A 38 -7.85 -8.63 12.65
N LYS A 39 -7.54 -9.85 12.22
CA LYS A 39 -6.48 -10.68 12.81
C LYS A 39 -5.09 -10.07 12.62
N LEU A 40 -4.80 -9.47 11.47
CA LEU A 40 -3.56 -8.74 11.23
C LEU A 40 -3.46 -7.52 12.13
N LEU A 41 -4.49 -6.66 12.13
CA LEU A 41 -4.53 -5.43 12.93
C LEU A 41 -4.44 -5.71 14.43
N ALA A 42 -5.14 -6.73 14.94
CA ALA A 42 -5.06 -7.14 16.34
C ALA A 42 -3.68 -7.72 16.72
N GLY A 43 -2.92 -8.23 15.74
CA GLY A 43 -1.56 -8.72 15.95
C GLY A 43 -0.48 -7.63 15.94
N GLY A 44 -0.83 -6.39 15.59
CA GLY A 44 0.07 -5.25 15.54
C GLY A 44 1.30 -5.46 14.65
N ASP A 45 2.34 -4.67 14.90
CA ASP A 45 3.59 -4.65 14.14
C ASP A 45 4.20 -6.05 13.94
N ASP A 46 4.29 -6.87 14.99
CA ASP A 46 4.94 -8.19 14.90
C ASP A 46 4.30 -9.06 13.81
N ARG A 47 2.97 -9.07 13.73
CA ARG A 47 2.27 -9.89 12.74
C ARG A 47 2.28 -9.25 11.36
N ILE A 48 2.09 -7.94 11.29
CA ILE A 48 1.98 -7.20 10.03
C ILE A 48 3.32 -7.16 9.31
N LEU A 49 4.39 -6.78 10.02
CA LEU A 49 5.72 -6.62 9.43
C LEU A 49 6.34 -7.96 9.02
N LYS A 50 6.02 -9.06 9.72
CA LYS A 50 6.38 -10.42 9.27
C LYS A 50 5.80 -10.73 7.90
N LYS A 51 4.51 -10.42 7.66
CA LYS A 51 3.90 -10.61 6.34
C LYS A 51 4.54 -9.70 5.29
N VAL A 52 4.76 -8.42 5.57
CA VAL A 52 5.45 -7.52 4.63
C VAL A 52 6.82 -8.08 4.23
N GLY A 53 7.61 -8.57 5.20
CA GLY A 53 8.92 -9.16 4.93
C GLY A 53 8.88 -10.48 4.16
N GLU A 54 7.89 -11.33 4.45
CA GLU A 54 7.64 -12.59 3.74
C GLU A 54 7.33 -12.31 2.26
N GLU A 55 6.32 -11.49 1.98
CA GLU A 55 5.91 -11.19 0.59
C GLU A 55 7.02 -10.48 -0.19
N ALA A 56 7.76 -9.57 0.45
CA ALA A 56 8.91 -8.93 -0.19
C ALA A 56 9.98 -9.95 -0.60
N THR A 57 10.22 -10.97 0.23
CA THR A 57 11.16 -12.05 -0.07
C THR A 57 10.63 -12.92 -1.22
N GLU A 58 9.33 -13.21 -1.23
CA GLU A 58 8.70 -14.01 -2.29
C GLU A 58 8.70 -13.29 -3.65
N VAL A 59 8.46 -11.98 -3.69
CA VAL A 59 8.63 -11.15 -4.90
C VAL A 59 10.05 -11.27 -5.45
N VAL A 60 11.07 -11.16 -4.60
CA VAL A 60 12.47 -11.28 -5.01
C VAL A 60 12.75 -12.66 -5.60
N ILE A 61 12.30 -13.73 -4.93
CA ILE A 61 12.48 -15.11 -5.39
C ILE A 61 11.78 -15.33 -6.74
N ALA A 62 10.52 -14.92 -6.87
CA ALA A 62 9.74 -15.04 -8.10
C ALA A 62 10.40 -14.29 -9.27
N ALA A 63 10.94 -13.10 -9.01
CA ALA A 63 11.66 -12.31 -9.99
C ALA A 63 12.98 -12.98 -10.42
N MET A 64 13.75 -13.52 -9.47
CA MET A 64 14.97 -14.28 -9.76
C MET A 64 14.69 -15.53 -10.62
N GLN A 65 13.52 -16.15 -10.45
CA GLN A 65 13.09 -17.34 -11.20
C GLN A 65 12.42 -17.00 -12.54
N GLY A 66 12.14 -15.72 -12.82
CA GLY A 66 11.46 -15.29 -14.04
C GLY A 66 9.98 -15.71 -14.11
N GLU A 67 9.38 -16.04 -12.97
CA GLU A 67 8.00 -16.54 -12.86
C GLU A 67 6.98 -15.39 -12.93
N LYS A 68 6.71 -14.89 -14.13
CA LYS A 68 5.88 -13.68 -14.35
C LYS A 68 4.54 -13.68 -13.59
N ALA A 69 3.83 -14.81 -13.58
CA ALA A 69 2.55 -14.92 -12.89
C ALA A 69 2.72 -14.76 -11.37
N ARG A 70 3.77 -15.37 -10.82
CA ARG A 70 4.11 -15.29 -9.40
C ARG A 70 4.59 -13.89 -9.02
N ILE A 71 5.41 -13.24 -9.86
CA ILE A 71 5.80 -11.84 -9.64
C ILE A 71 4.57 -10.96 -9.44
N VAL A 72 3.54 -11.12 -10.28
CA VAL A 72 2.31 -10.34 -10.16
C VAL A 72 1.54 -10.69 -8.87
N SER A 73 1.41 -11.97 -8.52
CA SER A 73 0.68 -12.37 -7.31
C SER A 73 1.39 -11.91 -6.03
N GLU A 74 2.69 -12.15 -5.89
CA GLU A 74 3.41 -11.75 -4.66
C GLU A 74 3.52 -10.23 -4.55
N THR A 75 3.59 -9.51 -5.69
CA THR A 75 3.57 -8.03 -5.65
C THR A 75 2.21 -7.52 -5.18
N ALA A 76 1.12 -8.17 -5.58
CA ALA A 76 -0.21 -7.83 -5.10
C ALA A 76 -0.35 -8.10 -3.59
N ASP A 77 0.17 -9.22 -3.09
CA ASP A 77 0.16 -9.55 -1.67
C ASP A 77 1.05 -8.61 -0.85
N LEU A 78 2.23 -8.27 -1.37
CA LEU A 78 3.10 -7.24 -0.78
C LEU A 78 2.37 -5.89 -0.67
N TRP A 79 1.69 -5.46 -1.74
CA TRP A 79 0.93 -4.21 -1.72
C TRP A 79 -0.23 -4.27 -0.72
N PHE A 80 -0.99 -5.37 -0.70
CA PHE A 80 -2.06 -5.56 0.26
C PHE A 80 -1.56 -5.47 1.71
N HIS A 81 -0.48 -6.18 2.04
CA HIS A 81 0.12 -6.17 3.36
C HIS A 81 0.73 -4.81 3.73
N THR A 82 1.25 -4.07 2.74
CA THR A 82 1.66 -2.67 2.90
C THR A 82 0.47 -1.77 3.23
N LEU A 83 -0.70 -1.94 2.58
CA LEU A 83 -1.90 -1.18 2.92
C LEU A 83 -2.39 -1.46 4.35
N VAL A 84 -2.32 -2.71 4.81
CA VAL A 84 -2.65 -3.07 6.20
C VAL A 84 -1.68 -2.42 7.19
N MET A 85 -0.39 -2.37 6.85
CA MET A 85 0.63 -1.67 7.64
C MET A 85 0.37 -0.16 7.69
N LEU A 86 0.07 0.49 6.56
CA LEU A 86 -0.31 1.90 6.54
C LEU A 86 -1.50 2.16 7.45
N ALA A 87 -2.58 1.37 7.31
CA ALA A 87 -3.74 1.50 8.17
C ALA A 87 -3.39 1.31 9.66
N HIS A 88 -2.54 0.34 10.00
CA HIS A 88 -2.10 0.14 11.39
C HIS A 88 -1.46 1.40 11.99
N HIS A 89 -0.68 2.13 11.19
CA HIS A 89 -0.05 3.41 11.57
C HIS A 89 -0.91 4.65 11.27
N GLU A 90 -2.22 4.48 11.02
CA GLU A 90 -3.16 5.59 10.75
C GLU A 90 -2.83 6.38 9.47
N LEU A 91 -2.13 5.73 8.52
CA LEU A 91 -1.80 6.26 7.19
C LEU A 91 -2.71 5.67 6.12
N ARG A 92 -2.76 6.33 4.96
CA ARG A 92 -3.55 5.93 3.80
C ARG A 92 -2.66 5.77 2.56
N PRO A 93 -3.08 4.96 1.56
CA PRO A 93 -2.34 4.87 0.31
C PRO A 93 -2.10 6.23 -0.37
N GLN A 94 -3.00 7.20 -0.20
CA GLN A 94 -2.85 8.55 -0.71
C GLN A 94 -1.58 9.24 -0.21
N ASP A 95 -1.15 8.97 1.02
CA ASP A 95 0.08 9.55 1.58
C ASP A 95 1.32 9.05 0.83
N VAL A 96 1.36 7.75 0.51
CA VAL A 96 2.42 7.16 -0.30
C VAL A 96 2.37 7.65 -1.74
N LEU A 97 1.18 7.76 -2.34
CA LEU A 97 1.01 8.26 -3.70
C LEU A 97 1.41 9.74 -3.81
N ALA A 98 1.13 10.56 -2.80
CA ALA A 98 1.59 11.94 -2.74
C ALA A 98 3.12 12.02 -2.67
N GLU A 99 3.76 11.14 -1.90
CA GLU A 99 5.23 11.05 -1.85
C GLU A 99 5.82 10.57 -3.20
N LEU A 100 5.18 9.63 -3.88
CA LEU A 100 5.59 9.22 -5.22
C LEU A 100 5.46 10.35 -6.24
N MET A 101 4.35 11.12 -6.20
CA MET A 101 4.14 12.29 -7.05
C MET A 101 5.17 13.39 -6.76
N ARG A 102 5.57 13.58 -5.50
CA ARG A 102 6.66 14.50 -5.13
C ARG A 102 8.00 14.09 -5.75
N ARG A 103 8.24 12.79 -5.90
CA ARG A 103 9.46 12.23 -6.52
C ARG A 103 9.35 12.15 -8.04
N GLU A 104 8.15 12.18 -8.60
CA GLU A 104 7.91 12.14 -10.03
C GLU A 104 8.57 13.35 -10.71
N GLY A 105 9.45 13.10 -11.67
CA GLY A 105 10.22 14.15 -12.36
C GLY A 105 11.52 14.57 -11.68
N LEU A 106 11.82 14.09 -10.46
CA LEU A 106 13.15 14.18 -9.87
C LEU A 106 13.90 12.89 -10.22
N SER A 107 15.00 12.98 -10.99
CA SER A 107 15.79 11.77 -11.20
C SER A 107 16.36 11.31 -9.86
N GLY A 108 16.41 9.99 -9.63
CA GLY A 108 16.98 9.44 -8.39
C GLY A 108 18.48 9.78 -8.21
N ILE A 109 19.12 10.33 -9.25
CA ILE A 109 20.48 10.87 -9.21
C ILE A 109 20.45 12.30 -8.65
N ASP A 110 19.52 13.15 -9.12
CA ASP A 110 19.37 14.54 -8.65
C ASP A 110 18.93 14.61 -7.18
N GLU A 111 18.03 13.72 -6.76
CA GLU A 111 17.58 13.63 -5.36
C GLU A 111 18.68 13.11 -4.41
N LYS A 112 19.64 12.32 -4.92
CA LYS A 112 20.82 11.88 -4.14
C LYS A 112 21.87 12.99 -4.06
N ALA A 113 22.08 13.72 -5.16
CA ALA A 113 23.00 14.85 -5.20
C ALA A 113 22.58 15.98 -4.27
N SER A 114 21.29 16.30 -4.19
CA SER A 114 20.77 17.35 -3.30
C SER A 114 20.90 17.02 -1.80
N ARG A 115 20.88 15.73 -1.43
CA ARG A 115 21.08 15.25 -0.05
C ARG A 115 22.52 15.32 0.46
N THR A 116 23.50 15.40 -0.44
CA THR A 116 24.93 15.44 -0.07
C THR A 116 25.46 16.89 -0.03
N ALA A 117 24.67 17.85 -0.52
CA ALA A 117 25.04 19.26 -0.63
C ALA A 117 24.51 20.14 0.53
N GLY A 118 23.73 19.58 1.46
CA GLY A 118 23.24 20.25 2.67
C GLY A 118 23.78 19.61 3.92
#